data_AF-A0A6J7RE91-F1
#
_entry.id   AF-A0A6J7RE91-F1
#
_cell.length_a   1.000
_cell.length_b   1.000
_cell.length_c   1.000
_cell.angle_alpha   90.00
_cell.angle_beta   90.00
_cell.angle_gamma   90.00
#
_symmetry.space_group_name_H-M   'P 1'
#
loop_
_entity.id
_entity.type
_entity.pdbx_description
1 polymer ?
#
loop_
_entity_poly.entity_id
_entity_poly.type
_entity_poly.pdbx_seq_one_letter_code
_entity_poly.pdbx_strand_id
1 'polypeptide(L)' 'MWRTRVVDPFVVAVPLAPGQIEGAFVGTGDGVLEFIEVQPEGKGRQPIAAWRNGARPTPTDRLGA' A
#
# COMPACT_ATOMS: atom_id res chain seq x y z
N MET A 1 3.33 8.61 7.90
CA MET A 1 4.64 8.30 7.25
C MET A 1 4.63 6.84 6.80
N TRP A 2 5.31 6.50 5.71
CA TRP A 2 5.46 5.11 5.25
C TRP A 2 6.86 4.82 4.73
N ARG A 3 7.21 3.54 4.67
CA ARG A 3 8.38 3.02 3.95
C ARG A 3 7.91 2.02 2.90
N THR A 4 8.40 2.18 1.68
CA THR A 4 8.05 1.37 0.52
C THR A 4 9.29 0.81 -0.16
N ARG A 5 9.10 -0.16 -1.04
CA ARG A 5 10.10 -0.58 -2.02
C ARG A 5 9.48 -0.71 -3.40
N VAL A 6 10.29 -0.53 -4.43
CA VAL A 6 9.93 -0.88 -5.81
C VAL A 6 9.95 -2.40 -5.94
N VAL A 7 8.96 -2.93 -6.65
CA VAL A 7 8.83 -4.35 -6.96
C VAL A 7 8.54 -4.51 -8.44
N ASP A 8 8.70 -5.73 -8.95
CA ASP A 8 8.29 -6.06 -10.31
C ASP A 8 6.77 -5.84 -10.47
N PRO A 9 6.30 -5.18 -11.54
CA PRO A 9 4.87 -4.90 -11.72
C PRO A 9 4.00 -6.16 -11.89
N PHE A 10 4.58 -7.31 -12.26
CA PHE A 10 3.86 -8.58 -12.41
C PHE A 10 3.57 -9.27 -11.07
N VAL A 11 3.96 -8.69 -9.93
CA VAL A 11 3.55 -9.19 -8.60
C VAL A 11 2.07 -8.95 -8.30
N VAL A 12 1.42 -8.04 -9.04
CA VAL A 12 -0.03 -7.82 -9.00
C VAL A 12 -0.66 -8.41 -10.25
N ALA A 13 -1.84 -9.02 -10.09
CA ALA A 13 -2.54 -9.67 -11.21
C ALA A 13 -3.16 -8.66 -12.19
N VAL A 14 -3.51 -7.47 -11.68
CA VAL A 14 -4.13 -6.39 -12.45
C VAL A 14 -3.36 -5.09 -12.17
N PRO A 15 -3.09 -4.26 -13.19
CA PRO A 15 -2.49 -2.94 -12.97
C PRO A 15 -3.31 -2.09 -12.00
N LEU A 16 -2.64 -1.40 -11.10
CA LEU A 16 -3.26 -0.50 -10.12
C LEU A 16 -3.21 0.94 -10.61
N ALA A 17 -4.32 1.67 -10.48
CA ALA A 17 -4.32 3.11 -10.73
C ALA A 17 -3.44 3.86 -9.69
N PRO A 18 -2.91 5.05 -10.01
CA PRO A 18 -2.18 5.86 -9.05
C PRO A 18 -2.95 6.05 -7.73
N GLY A 19 -2.33 5.70 -6.61
CA GLY A 19 -2.91 5.80 -5.27
C GLY A 19 -3.88 4.65 -4.91
N GLN A 20 -4.24 3.75 -5.82
CA GLN A 20 -5.04 2.56 -5.52
C GLN A 20 -4.29 1.59 -4.62
N ILE A 21 -4.91 1.21 -3.50
CA ILE A 21 -4.36 0.22 -2.58
C ILE A 21 -4.95 -1.16 -2.91
N GLU A 22 -4.09 -2.16 -3.03
CA GLU A 22 -4.50 -3.56 -3.04
C GLU A 22 -3.58 -4.37 -2.12
N GLY A 23 -4.13 -4.83 -0.99
CA GLY A 23 -3.36 -5.57 0.00
C GLY A 23 -2.21 -4.76 0.59
N ALA A 24 -0.98 -5.08 0.20
CA ALA A 24 0.25 -4.38 0.61
C ALA A 24 0.81 -3.46 -0.49
N PHE A 25 0.15 -3.38 -1.65
CA PHE A 25 0.65 -2.66 -2.81
C PHE A 25 -0.13 -1.36 -3.02
N VAL A 26 0.55 -0.39 -3.65
CA VAL A 26 -0.05 0.83 -4.15
C VAL A 26 0.35 1.08 -5.59
N GLY A 27 -0.62 1.43 -6.43
CA GLY A 27 -0.36 1.88 -7.79
C GLY A 27 0.31 3.25 -7.82
N THR A 28 1.22 3.45 -8.76
CA THR A 28 1.86 4.74 -9.02
C THR A 28 1.54 5.20 -10.45
N GLY A 29 2.15 6.30 -10.91
CA GLY A 29 2.05 6.70 -12.32
C GLY A 29 2.72 5.71 -13.28
N ASP A 30 3.70 4.94 -12.81
CA ASP A 30 4.36 3.86 -13.55
C ASP A 30 4.82 2.76 -12.57
N GLY A 31 4.26 1.56 -12.75
CA GLY A 31 4.50 0.41 -11.88
C GLY A 31 3.74 0.43 -10.55
N VAL A 32 4.26 -0.32 -9.58
CA VAL A 32 3.66 -0.48 -8.26
C VAL A 32 4.73 -0.45 -7.16
N LEU A 33 4.33 -0.02 -5.97
CA LEU A 33 5.18 -0.08 -4.77
C LEU A 33 4.57 -1.04 -3.75
N GLU A 34 5.43 -1.76 -3.02
CA GLU A 34 5.02 -2.52 -1.84
C GLU A 34 5.29 -1.69 -0.58
N PHE A 35 4.29 -1.54 0.28
CA PHE A 35 4.47 -1.03 1.63
C PHE A 35 5.20 -2.06 2.49
N ILE A 36 6.24 -1.61 3.18
CA ILE A 36 6.98 -2.42 4.15
C ILE A 36 6.55 -2.03 5.57
N GLU A 37 6.38 -0.74 5.80
CA GLU A 37 6.02 -0.16 7.09
C GLU A 37 5.11 1.05 6.92
N VAL A 38 4.15 1.21 7.82
CA VAL A 38 3.26 2.35 7.90
C VAL A 38 3.20 2.91 9.32
N GLN A 39 2.95 4.20 9.43
CA GLN A 39 2.69 4.87 10.69
C GLN A 39 1.38 5.65 10.59
N PRO A 40 0.27 5.08 11.08
CA PRO A 40 -1.01 5.77 11.23
C PRO A 40 -0.91 6.91 12.25
N GLU A 41 -1.81 7.88 12.14
CA GLU A 41 -1.90 8.96 13.12
C GLU A 41 -2.18 8.41 14.53
N GLY A 42 -1.49 8.97 15.53
CA GLY A 42 -1.61 8.54 16.93
C GLY A 42 -1.06 7.13 17.22
N LYS A 43 -0.40 6.46 16.27
CA LYS A 43 0.17 5.12 16.45
C LYS A 43 1.66 5.09 16.17
N GLY A 44 2.34 4.10 16.77
CA GLY A 44 3.72 3.76 16.43
C GLY A 44 3.83 3.21 15.01
N ARG A 45 5.07 3.05 14.53
CA ARG A 45 5.38 2.37 13.27
C ARG A 45 4.93 0.91 13.34
N GLN A 46 4.36 0.41 12.24
CA GLN A 46 3.81 -0.94 12.15
C GLN A 46 4.23 -1.61 10.84
N PRO A 47 4.62 -2.90 10.86
CA PRO A 47 4.76 -3.69 9.64
C PRO A 47 3.44 -3.72 8.86
N ILE A 48 3.53 -3.76 7.53
CA ILE A 48 2.33 -3.73 6.66
C ILE A 48 1.33 -4.84 7.00
N ALA A 49 1.82 -6.04 7.32
CA ALA A 49 0.98 -7.19 7.67
C ALA A 49 0.15 -6.93 8.94
N ALA A 50 0.76 -6.33 9.97
CA ALA A 50 0.08 -5.99 11.21
C ALA A 50 -0.97 -4.88 11.00
N TRP A 51 -0.62 -3.86 10.21
CA TRP A 51 -1.54 -2.77 9.91
C TRP A 51 -2.75 -3.24 9.10
N ARG A 52 -2.56 -4.08 8.07
CA ARG A 52 -3.66 -4.61 7.24
C ARG A 52 -4.72 -5.35 8.04
N ASN A 53 -4.32 -6.07 9.09
CA ASN A 53 -5.25 -6.81 9.95
C ASN A 53 -6.22 -5.87 10.70
N GLY A 54 -5.73 -4.68 11.09
CA GLY A 54 -6.52 -3.68 11.79
C GLY A 54 -7.27 -2.73 10.84
N ALA A 55 -6.57 -2.18 9.84
CA ALA A 55 -7.10 -1.18 8.93
C ALA A 55 -8.02 -1.77 7.84
N ARG A 56 -7.76 -3.02 7.44
CA ARG A 56 -8.53 -3.76 6.41
C ARG A 56 -8.77 -2.96 5.12
N PRO A 57 -7.71 -2.43 4.49
CA PRO A 57 -7.84 -1.69 3.24
C PRO A 57 -8.43 -2.58 2.14
N THR A 58 -9.25 -1.96 1.32
CA THR A 58 -10.03 -2.52 0.22
C THR A 58 -9.53 -1.95 -1.12
N PRO A 59 -9.85 -2.59 -2.26
CA PRO A 59 -9.51 -2.06 -3.58
C PRO A 59 -10.12 -0.69 -3.90
N THR A 60 -11.10 -0.22 -3.13
CA THR A 60 -11.70 1.12 -3.27
C THR A 60 -10.94 2.20 -2.51
N ASP A 61 -10.06 1.83 -1.58
CA ASP A 61 -9.25 2.80 -0.83
C ASP A 61 -8.18 3.45 -1.71
N ARG A 62 -7.94 4.74 -1.46
CA ARG A 62 -7.04 5.58 -2.26
C ARG A 62 -6.16 6.45 -1.37
N LEU A 63 -4.88 6.56 -1.71
CA LEU A 63 -4.00 7.58 -1.15
C LEU A 63 -4.12 8.89 -1.91
N GLY A 64 -4.14 10.01 -1.19
CA GLY A 64 -4.15 11.36 -1.77
C GLY A 64 -5.49 11.76 -2.39
N ALA A 65 -6.56 11.01 -2.12
CA ALA A 65 -7.93 11.42 -2.42
C ALA A 65 -8.36 12.64 -1.58
#